data_AF-A0A7V7FNC9-F1
#
_entry.id   AF-A0A7V7FNC9-F1
#
_cell.length_a   1.000
_cell.length_b   1.000
_cell.length_c   1.000
_cell.angle_alpha   90.00
_cell.angle_beta   90.00
_cell.angle_gamma   90.00
#
_symmetry.space_group_name_H-M   'P 1'
#
loop_
_entity.id
_entity.type
_entity.pdbx_description
1 polymer ?
#
loop_
_entity_poly.entity_id
_entity_poly.type
_entity_poly.pdbx_seq_one_letter_code
_entity_poly.pdbx_strand_id
1 'polypeptide(L)'
;MSNERIGGEFDFMLHHIGFEADYHHPDSGNLQLSRQTVDAYENEKGDAEIFFQNATGEGFSSQHLLDWFLTQTRTTIADYLPPDGKVKKGGCYVTLPIKFQEGHFHMMTAAGAADLKTLKLYVRITAHPRPSSRPTGPRAV
;
A
#
# COMPACT_ATOMS: atom_id res chain seq x y z
N MET A 1 23.95 -24.40 -12.25
CA MET A 1 23.48 -23.47 -11.22
C MET A 1 22.47 -22.55 -11.89
N SER A 2 21.23 -22.60 -11.42
CA SER A 2 20.05 -22.06 -12.09
C SER A 2 20.04 -20.53 -12.06
N ASN A 3 19.92 -19.90 -13.23
CA ASN A 3 19.51 -18.50 -13.33
C ASN A 3 18.00 -18.44 -13.12
N GLU A 4 17.56 -18.32 -11.87
CA GLU A 4 16.15 -18.02 -11.58
C GLU A 4 15.86 -16.58 -12.03
N ARG A 5 15.18 -16.46 -13.17
CA ARG A 5 14.50 -15.24 -13.58
C ARG A 5 13.33 -15.01 -12.63
N ILE A 6 13.57 -14.35 -11.51
CA ILE A 6 12.50 -13.87 -10.65
C ILE A 6 12.17 -12.44 -11.12
N GLY A 7 11.06 -12.27 -11.85
CA GLY A 7 10.45 -10.96 -12.14
C GLY A 7 10.86 -10.22 -13.43
N GLY A 8 10.94 -10.91 -14.58
CA GLY A 8 11.52 -10.34 -15.81
C GLY A 8 10.59 -9.67 -16.83
N GLU A 9 9.28 -9.98 -16.87
CA GLU A 9 8.43 -9.60 -18.03
C GLU A 9 7.45 -8.46 -17.78
N PHE A 10 7.22 -8.06 -16.52
CA PHE A 10 6.17 -7.11 -16.19
C PHE A 10 6.66 -6.01 -15.24
N ASP A 11 6.13 -4.81 -15.44
CA ASP A 11 6.11 -3.71 -14.47
C ASP A 11 4.77 -3.76 -13.75
N PHE A 12 4.77 -3.55 -12.43
CA PHE A 12 3.56 -3.54 -11.62
C PHE A 12 3.19 -2.11 -11.27
N MET A 13 1.95 -1.72 -11.53
CA MET A 13 1.37 -0.48 -11.02
C MET A 13 0.46 -0.78 -9.85
N LEU A 14 0.63 -0.02 -8.76
CA LEU A 14 -0.15 -0.11 -7.54
C LEU A 14 -1.24 0.96 -7.56
N HIS A 15 -2.46 0.56 -7.27
CA HIS A 15 -3.60 1.45 -7.13
C HIS A 15 -4.18 1.23 -5.75
N HIS A 16 -4.00 2.20 -4.85
CA HIS A 16 -4.69 2.17 -3.57
C HIS A 16 -6.20 2.33 -3.81
N ILE A 17 -7.00 1.45 -3.22
CA ILE A 17 -8.46 1.45 -3.41
C ILE A 17 -9.24 1.66 -2.12
N GLY A 18 -8.60 1.53 -0.96
CA GLY A 18 -9.25 1.65 0.34
C GLY A 18 -8.44 1.04 1.47
N PHE A 19 -8.90 1.26 2.69
CA PHE A 19 -8.32 0.66 3.88
C PHE A 19 -9.39 0.29 4.91
N GLU A 20 -9.02 -0.57 5.84
CA GLU A 20 -9.78 -0.90 7.06
C GLU A 20 -8.84 -0.73 8.25
N ALA A 21 -9.26 0.02 9.26
CA ALA A 21 -8.45 0.33 10.43
C ALA A 21 -9.15 -0.15 11.72
N ASP A 22 -8.36 -0.72 12.62
CA ASP A 22 -8.71 -0.94 14.03
C ASP A 22 -7.78 -0.12 14.91
N TYR A 23 -8.26 0.22 16.10
CA TYR A 23 -7.63 1.13 17.04
C TYR A 23 -7.33 0.46 18.38
N HIS A 24 -6.33 0.95 19.09
CA HIS A 24 -6.14 0.69 20.52
C HIS A 24 -7.11 1.56 21.32
N HIS A 25 -8.41 1.31 21.13
CA HIS A 25 -9.49 2.03 21.82
C HIS A 25 -10.58 1.03 22.25
N PRO A 26 -11.19 1.19 23.44
CA PRO A 26 -12.25 0.28 23.91
C PRO A 26 -13.39 0.08 22.92
N ASP A 27 -13.77 1.14 22.20
CA ASP A 27 -14.84 1.14 21.20
C ASP A 27 -14.35 1.04 19.76
N SER A 28 -13.17 0.46 19.51
CA SER A 28 -12.53 0.41 18.18
C SER A 28 -13.49 0.08 17.03
N GLY A 29 -14.35 -0.94 17.19
CA GLY A 29 -15.27 -1.37 16.12
C GLY A 29 -16.38 -0.37 15.77
N ASN A 30 -16.57 0.67 16.59
CA ASN A 30 -17.57 1.72 16.40
C ASN A 30 -16.94 3.10 16.13
N LEU A 31 -15.61 3.21 16.18
CA LEU A 31 -14.93 4.48 15.93
C LEU A 31 -15.03 4.83 14.44
N GLN A 32 -15.74 5.92 14.17
CA GLN A 32 -15.81 6.50 12.84
C GLN A 32 -14.64 7.47 12.63
N LEU A 33 -14.13 7.53 11.40
CA LEU A 33 -13.18 8.57 11.01
C LEU A 33 -13.79 9.96 11.24
N SER A 34 -12.94 10.92 11.59
CA SER A 34 -13.39 12.31 11.67
C SER A 34 -13.87 12.76 10.28
N ARG A 35 -14.86 13.65 10.23
CA ARG A 35 -15.36 14.17 8.94
C ARG A 35 -14.25 14.78 8.11
N GLN A 36 -13.33 15.51 8.75
CA GLN A 36 -12.17 16.10 8.08
C GLN A 36 -11.27 15.03 7.44
N THR A 37 -11.06 13.91 8.13
CA THR A 37 -10.28 12.78 7.60
C THR A 37 -10.98 12.13 6.41
N VAL A 38 -12.30 11.95 6.47
CA VAL A 38 -13.09 11.42 5.35
C VAL A 38 -13.01 12.37 4.15
N ASP A 39 -13.23 13.66 4.37
CA ASP A 39 -13.20 14.67 3.31
C ASP A 39 -11.80 14.76 2.67
N ALA A 40 -10.73 14.75 3.48
CA ALA A 40 -9.36 14.72 2.96
C ALA A 40 -9.11 13.48 2.10
N TYR A 41 -9.51 12.31 2.60
CA TYR A 41 -9.34 11.06 1.88
C TYR A 41 -10.15 10.99 0.58
N GLU A 42 -11.42 11.36 0.58
CA GLU A 42 -12.26 11.28 -0.62
C GLU A 42 -11.85 12.27 -1.71
N ASN A 43 -11.29 13.42 -1.35
CA ASN A 43 -10.78 14.39 -2.31
C ASN A 43 -9.46 13.95 -2.96
N GLU A 44 -8.58 13.26 -2.22
CA GLU A 44 -7.23 12.92 -2.69
C GLU A 44 -6.73 11.56 -2.15
N LYS A 45 -7.41 10.46 -2.49
CA LYS A 45 -7.21 9.11 -1.90
C LYS A 45 -5.76 8.59 -1.90
N GLY A 46 -4.94 8.99 -2.86
CA GLY A 46 -3.56 8.55 -2.99
C GLY A 46 -2.61 9.30 -2.06
N ASP A 47 -2.81 10.62 -1.94
CA ASP A 47 -1.86 11.54 -1.31
C ASP A 47 -2.38 12.11 0.02
N ALA A 48 -3.62 11.83 0.39
CA ALA A 48 -4.21 12.29 1.65
C ALA A 48 -3.44 11.73 2.86
N GLU A 49 -2.78 12.63 3.59
CA GLU A 49 -2.03 12.36 4.81
C GLU A 49 -2.98 12.20 5.99
N ILE A 50 -3.45 10.97 6.23
CA ILE A 50 -4.47 10.66 7.24
C ILE A 50 -3.96 9.75 8.36
N PHE A 51 -2.74 9.23 8.22
CA PHE A 51 -2.07 8.40 9.22
C PHE A 51 -0.91 9.20 9.81
N PHE A 52 -0.91 9.45 11.11
CA PHE A 52 0.07 10.35 11.72
C PHE A 52 1.01 9.59 12.63
N GLN A 53 2.32 9.76 12.44
CA GLN A 53 3.30 9.17 13.33
C GLN A 53 3.37 9.98 14.64
N ASN A 54 3.15 9.32 15.77
CA ASN A 54 3.04 9.99 17.08
C ASN A 54 4.31 10.72 17.51
N ALA A 55 5.49 10.15 17.22
CA ALA A 55 6.76 10.69 17.67
C ALA A 55 7.11 12.03 16.99
N THR A 56 6.70 12.21 15.73
CA THR A 56 7.10 13.35 14.88
C THR A 56 5.93 14.27 14.53
N GLY A 57 4.69 13.77 14.61
CA GLY A 57 3.51 14.43 14.08
C GLY A 57 3.42 14.38 12.55
N GLU A 58 4.32 13.66 11.88
CA GLU A 58 4.37 13.57 10.42
C GLU A 58 3.16 12.78 9.89
N GLY A 59 2.51 13.35 8.87
CA GLY A 59 1.40 12.73 8.16
C GLY A 59 1.87 11.81 7.04
N PHE A 60 1.23 10.66 6.92
CA PHE A 60 1.50 9.65 5.92
C PHE A 60 0.25 9.44 5.08
N SER A 61 0.45 9.42 3.76
CA SER A 61 -0.54 8.90 2.83
C SER A 61 -0.56 7.37 2.85
N SER A 62 -1.56 6.76 2.22
CA SER A 62 -1.62 5.29 2.11
C SER A 62 -0.41 4.73 1.35
N GLN A 63 0.10 5.47 0.37
CA GLN A 63 1.29 5.10 -0.38
C GLN A 63 2.56 5.23 0.47
N HIS A 64 2.74 6.36 1.17
CA HIS A 64 3.89 6.54 2.06
C HIS A 64 3.94 5.49 3.16
N LEU A 65 2.78 5.13 3.74
CA LEU A 65 2.69 4.12 4.78
C LEU A 65 3.01 2.71 4.25
N LEU A 66 2.59 2.40 3.02
CA LEU A 66 2.94 1.16 2.34
C LEU A 66 4.45 1.07 2.10
N ASP A 67 5.05 2.12 1.53
CA ASP A 67 6.49 2.16 1.25
C ASP A 67 7.30 2.05 2.54
N TRP A 68 6.86 2.73 3.60
CA TRP A 68 7.42 2.61 4.94
C TRP A 68 7.35 1.15 5.43
N PHE A 69 6.19 0.50 5.34
CA PHE A 69 6.01 -0.87 5.80
C PHE A 69 6.90 -1.88 5.06
N LEU A 70 6.94 -1.80 3.72
CA LEU A 70 7.79 -2.66 2.89
C LEU A 70 9.27 -2.47 3.23
N THR A 71 9.69 -1.22 3.44
CA THR A 71 11.07 -0.86 3.83
C THR A 71 11.42 -1.45 5.20
N GLN A 72 10.57 -1.27 6.21
CA GLN A 72 10.82 -1.76 7.57
C GLN A 72 10.85 -3.29 7.63
N THR A 73 9.99 -3.96 6.86
CA THR A 73 9.91 -5.43 6.83
C THR A 73 10.93 -6.06 5.88
N ARG A 74 11.64 -5.26 5.07
CA ARG A 74 12.53 -5.71 3.99
C ARG A 74 11.83 -6.64 3.01
N THR A 75 10.57 -6.34 2.72
CA THR A 75 9.76 -7.07 1.74
C THR A 75 9.47 -6.18 0.53
N THR A 76 9.02 -6.82 -0.54
CA THR A 76 8.61 -6.17 -1.78
C THR A 76 7.17 -6.55 -2.09
N ILE A 77 6.51 -5.79 -2.98
CA ILE A 77 5.18 -6.16 -3.45
C ILE A 77 5.14 -7.57 -4.07
N ALA A 78 6.22 -8.01 -4.72
CA ALA A 78 6.31 -9.32 -5.33
C ALA A 78 6.09 -10.46 -4.32
N ASP A 79 6.51 -10.26 -3.06
CA ASP A 79 6.35 -11.23 -1.97
C ASP A 79 4.87 -11.44 -1.58
N TYR A 80 4.00 -10.50 -1.92
CA TYR A 80 2.56 -10.55 -1.64
C TYR A 80 1.72 -10.88 -2.88
N LEU A 81 2.35 -11.05 -4.05
CA LEU A 81 1.65 -11.46 -5.26
C LEU A 81 1.24 -12.93 -5.18
N PRO A 82 0.09 -13.31 -5.75
CA PRO A 82 -0.25 -14.72 -5.90
C PRO A 82 0.79 -15.41 -6.81
N PRO A 83 1.02 -16.73 -6.65
CA PRO A 83 2.00 -17.48 -7.44
C PRO A 83 1.83 -17.28 -8.95
N ASP A 84 2.95 -17.37 -9.67
CA ASP A 84 3.03 -17.23 -11.12
C ASP A 84 1.95 -18.04 -11.84
N GLY A 85 1.27 -17.41 -12.81
CA GLY A 85 0.16 -18.00 -13.55
C GLY A 85 -1.24 -17.74 -12.95
N LYS A 86 -1.35 -17.17 -11.74
CA LYS A 86 -2.63 -16.72 -11.16
C LYS A 86 -2.92 -15.23 -11.36
N VAL A 87 -1.93 -14.45 -11.78
CA VAL A 87 -2.11 -13.05 -12.17
C VAL A 87 -2.81 -13.01 -13.53
N LYS A 88 -4.14 -12.93 -13.52
CA LYS A 88 -4.94 -12.82 -14.76
C LYS A 88 -4.71 -11.46 -15.43
N LYS A 89 -4.82 -11.40 -16.75
CA LYS A 89 -4.95 -10.14 -17.53
C LYS A 89 -6.10 -9.32 -16.91
N GLY A 90 -5.78 -8.25 -16.18
CA GLY A 90 -6.76 -7.43 -15.45
C GLY A 90 -6.29 -6.96 -14.07
N GLY A 91 -5.23 -7.58 -13.53
CA GLY A 91 -4.64 -7.25 -12.24
C GLY A 91 -5.08 -8.19 -11.10
N CYS A 92 -4.46 -8.05 -9.94
CA CYS A 92 -4.81 -8.76 -8.72
C CYS A 92 -5.10 -7.79 -7.58
N TYR A 93 -5.93 -8.21 -6.63
CA TYR A 93 -6.19 -7.46 -5.40
C TYR A 93 -5.38 -8.09 -4.27
N VAL A 94 -4.63 -7.27 -3.55
CA VAL A 94 -3.83 -7.67 -2.41
C VAL A 94 -4.30 -6.87 -1.20
N THR A 95 -4.40 -7.54 -0.07
CA THR A 95 -4.61 -6.91 1.23
C THR A 95 -3.31 -6.99 2.01
N LEU A 96 -2.81 -5.84 2.47
CA LEU A 96 -1.57 -5.74 3.23
C LEU A 96 -1.90 -5.41 4.69
N PRO A 97 -1.83 -6.39 5.61
CA PRO A 97 -2.10 -6.16 7.01
C PRO A 97 -0.85 -5.61 7.72
N ILE A 98 -0.96 -4.38 8.21
CA ILE A 98 0.06 -3.70 9.02
C ILE A 98 -0.43 -3.70 10.47
N LYS A 99 0.45 -4.08 11.39
CA LYS A 99 0.17 -4.07 12.83
C LYS A 99 1.03 -3.01 13.50
N PHE A 100 0.42 -2.26 14.41
CA PHE A 100 1.09 -1.18 15.13
C PHE A 100 1.07 -1.44 16.63
N GLN A 101 2.16 -1.04 17.28
CA GLN A 101 2.17 -0.88 18.73
C GLN A 101 1.42 0.41 19.09
N GLU A 102 0.79 0.41 20.25
CA GLU A 102 0.20 1.61 20.83
C GLU A 102 1.27 2.71 20.94
N GLY A 103 0.88 3.95 20.70
CA GLY A 103 1.80 5.08 20.70
C GLY A 103 2.65 5.23 19.43
N HIS A 104 2.48 4.41 18.38
CA HIS A 104 3.30 4.54 17.16
C HIS A 104 2.67 5.40 16.06
N PHE A 105 1.45 5.06 15.64
CA PHE A 105 0.68 5.80 14.64
C PHE A 105 -0.74 6.01 15.14
N HIS A 106 -1.35 7.12 14.78
CA HIS A 106 -2.76 7.41 15.05
C HIS A 106 -3.49 7.87 13.79
N MET A 107 -4.82 7.86 13.88
CA MET A 107 -5.69 8.58 12.94
C MET A 107 -6.65 9.49 13.71
N MET A 108 -7.16 10.51 13.03
CA MET A 108 -8.21 11.36 13.56
C MET A 108 -9.58 10.70 13.40
N THR A 109 -10.21 10.37 14.52
CA THR A 109 -11.57 9.81 14.60
C THR A 109 -12.55 10.87 15.08
N ALA A 110 -13.85 10.58 15.01
CA ALA A 110 -14.88 11.44 15.59
C ALA A 110 -14.73 11.64 17.11
N ALA A 111 -14.06 10.71 17.81
CA ALA A 111 -13.76 10.81 19.24
C ALA A 111 -12.42 11.51 19.54
N GLY A 112 -11.68 11.93 18.51
CA GLY A 112 -10.33 12.48 18.63
C GLY A 112 -9.26 11.57 18.02
N ALA A 113 -7.99 11.85 18.32
CA ALA A 113 -6.88 11.00 17.89
C ALA A 113 -7.00 9.62 18.54
N ALA A 114 -6.94 8.56 17.74
CA ALA A 114 -6.93 7.18 18.21
C ALA A 114 -5.76 6.43 17.59
N ASP A 115 -4.98 5.77 18.46
CA ASP A 115 -3.82 4.99 18.04
C ASP A 115 -4.26 3.78 17.22
N LEU A 116 -3.58 3.56 16.11
CA LEU A 116 -3.79 2.41 15.24
C LEU A 116 -3.31 1.14 15.92
N LYS A 117 -4.12 0.09 15.79
CA LYS A 117 -3.78 -1.28 16.18
C LYS A 117 -3.48 -2.13 14.96
N THR A 118 -4.40 -2.13 14.00
CA THR A 118 -4.22 -2.80 12.71
C THR A 118 -4.72 -1.94 11.58
N LEU A 119 -4.02 -1.97 10.46
CA LEU A 119 -4.44 -1.34 9.22
C LEU A 119 -4.33 -2.35 8.10
N LYS A 120 -5.42 -2.58 7.37
CA LYS A 120 -5.43 -3.36 6.15
C LYS A 120 -5.50 -2.40 4.99
N LEU A 121 -4.43 -2.31 4.21
CA LEU A 121 -4.43 -1.55 2.96
C LEU A 121 -4.91 -2.47 1.84
N TYR A 122 -5.93 -2.03 1.11
CA TYR A 122 -6.42 -2.71 -0.09
C TYR A 122 -5.76 -2.08 -1.31
N VAL A 123 -5.03 -2.91 -2.07
CA VAL A 123 -4.26 -2.47 -3.22
C VAL A 123 -4.65 -3.31 -4.42
N ARG A 124 -4.98 -2.65 -5.52
CA ARG A 124 -5.09 -3.29 -6.83
C ARG A 124 -3.75 -3.17 -7.54
N ILE A 125 -3.26 -4.29 -8.04
CA ILE A 125 -1.98 -4.38 -8.74
C ILE A 125 -2.27 -4.71 -10.19
N THR A 126 -1.81 -3.89 -11.12
CA THR A 126 -1.90 -4.18 -12.56
C THR A 126 -0.52 -4.47 -13.12
N ALA A 127 -0.37 -5.62 -13.79
CA ALA A 127 0.86 -5.99 -14.47
C ALA A 127 0.83 -5.45 -15.90
N HIS A 128 1.88 -4.71 -16.28
CA HIS A 128 2.10 -4.18 -17.62
C HIS A 128 3.30 -4.86 -18.24
N PRO A 129 3.20 -5.41 -19.46
CA PRO A 129 4.36 -6.00 -20.12
C PRO A 129 5.44 -4.95 -20.26
N ARG A 130 6.67 -5.25 -19.85
CA ARG A 130 7.80 -4.36 -20.12
C ARG A 130 7.96 -4.24 -21.64
N PRO A 131 8.04 -3.03 -22.22
CA PRO A 131 8.35 -2.89 -23.62
C PRO A 131 9.68 -3.60 -23.89
N SER A 132 9.67 -4.58 -24.79
CA SER A 132 10.89 -5.30 -25.15
C SER A 132 11.87 -4.32 -25.78
N SER A 133 12.98 -4.02 -25.09
CA SER A 133 14.11 -3.30 -25.66
C SER A 133 14.76 -4.22 -26.71
N ARG A 134 14.16 -4.32 -27.89
CA ARG A 134 14.77 -5.02 -29.02
C ARG A 134 15.93 -4.12 -29.48
N PRO A 135 17.20 -4.58 -29.45
CA PRO A 135 18.26 -3.83 -30.08
C PRO A 135 17.95 -3.81 -31.57
N THR A 136 17.67 -2.63 -32.13
CA THR A 136 17.78 -2.41 -33.57
C THR A 136 19.26 -2.50 -33.92
N GLY A 137 19.72 -3.71 -34.24
CA GLY A 137 21.04 -3.94 -34.82
C GLY A 137 21.24 -3.11 -36.10
N PRO A 138 22.49 -2.85 -36.49
CA PRO A 138 22.82 -1.80 -37.43
C PRO A 138 22.22 -2.09 -38.80
N ARG A 139 21.70 -1.05 -39.42
CA ARG A 139 21.25 -1.07 -40.82
C ARG A 139 22.50 -1.29 -41.67
N ALA A 140 22.67 -2.51 -42.18
CA ALA A 140 23.67 -2.79 -43.21
C ALA A 140 23.26 -2.04 -44.49
N VAL A 141 24.15 -1.17 -44.96
CA VAL A 141 24.19 -0.65 -46.33
C VAL A 141 25.64 -0.69 -46.78
#